data_AF-A0A7V7XM68-F1
#
_entry.id   AF-A0A7V7XM68-F1
#
_cell.length_a   1.000
_cell.length_b   1.000
_cell.length_c   1.000
_cell.angle_alpha   90.00
_cell.angle_beta   90.00
_cell.angle_gamma   90.00
#
_symmetry.space_group_name_H-M   'P 1'
#
loop_
_entity.id
_entity.type
_entity.pdbx_description
1 polymer ?
#
loop_
_entity_poly.entity_id
_entity_poly.type
_entity_poly.pdbx_seq_one_letter_code
_entity_poly.pdbx_strand_id
1 'polypeptide(L)'
;MDLPRLVAAVQANCDIADARHAREMTMCNYLLAMRELYRWERGMPLTQSLPQAELGSWIAQREARWNTLDEADFRPLPLDGGCDPFDNAAINALLAPRGLVYSGGIGRWGKPHFFLGELVRREPRHGLDVLVSDRELARDLFAPPAALRGGMVFLRLDALRRWLWEKTEVWGVKRAEGALQAALEGYGFPGNAAAALDRMAATEAESLILHEVGEARAEPLLGAAWREMLGSLPGRRAELLARAVRDNLADCLSTLPALIERGASPALHFYFANFEGVRRSLFPRLWSAYAAWRKSGDADVLIVACGDGQAHWQAAALRLLAAWRSNPAEAAGLFSDWLDEPGTLAL
;
A
#
# COMPACT_ATOMS: atom_id res chain seq x y z
N MET A 1 20.57 11.41 20.87
CA MET A 1 20.19 10.40 19.86
C MET A 1 21.22 10.45 18.76
N ASP A 2 21.83 9.32 18.46
CA ASP A 2 22.77 9.16 17.34
C ASP A 2 21.95 8.78 16.10
N LEU A 3 21.66 9.76 15.24
CA LEU A 3 20.83 9.56 14.05
C LEU A 3 21.47 8.56 13.06
N PRO A 4 22.76 8.65 12.69
CA PRO A 4 23.41 7.64 11.87
C PRO A 4 23.25 6.21 12.42
N ARG A 5 23.41 6.03 13.74
CA ARG A 5 23.23 4.71 14.36
C ARG A 5 21.79 4.21 14.29
N LEU A 6 20.81 5.10 14.49
CA LEU A 6 19.39 4.77 14.33
C LEU A 6 19.07 4.36 12.89
N VAL A 7 19.49 5.16 11.91
CA VAL A 7 19.28 4.88 10.48
C VAL A 7 19.87 3.51 10.11
N ALA A 8 21.09 3.22 10.55
CA ALA A 8 21.74 1.93 10.30
C ALA A 8 20.98 0.76 10.95
N ALA A 9 20.41 0.95 12.14
CA ALA A 9 19.62 -0.09 12.81
C ALA A 9 18.29 -0.36 12.09
N VAL A 10 17.58 0.69 11.66
CA VAL A 10 16.33 0.54 10.89
C VAL A 10 16.61 -0.11 9.55
N GLN A 11 17.63 0.35 8.81
CA GLN A 11 18.00 -0.25 7.51
C GLN A 11 18.44 -1.71 7.66
N ALA A 12 19.10 -2.07 8.76
CA ALA A 12 19.44 -3.48 9.02
C ALA A 12 18.16 -4.34 9.16
N ASN A 13 17.12 -3.85 9.84
CA ASN A 13 15.85 -4.58 9.94
C ASN A 13 15.13 -4.66 8.59
N CYS A 14 15.18 -3.60 7.77
CA CYS A 14 14.71 -3.64 6.38
C CYS A 14 15.43 -4.72 5.57
N ASP A 15 16.76 -4.74 5.62
CA ASP A 15 17.58 -5.71 4.87
C ASP A 15 17.32 -7.15 5.32
N ILE A 16 17.09 -7.39 6.61
CA ILE A 16 16.71 -8.72 7.14
C ILE A 16 15.34 -9.13 6.60
N ALA A 17 14.36 -8.22 6.63
CA ALA A 17 13.02 -8.50 6.11
C ALA A 17 13.05 -8.76 4.59
N ASP A 18 13.84 -8.00 3.83
CA ASP A 18 13.99 -8.22 2.41
C ASP A 18 14.76 -9.49 2.08
N ALA A 19 15.81 -9.83 2.82
CA ALA A 19 16.56 -11.08 2.61
C ALA A 19 15.65 -12.31 2.64
N ARG A 20 14.73 -12.34 3.62
CA ARG A 20 13.76 -13.44 3.82
C ARG A 20 12.68 -13.50 2.75
N HIS A 21 12.20 -12.34 2.30
CA HIS A 21 10.98 -12.25 1.51
C HIS A 21 11.18 -11.81 0.05
N ALA A 22 12.34 -11.32 -0.36
CA ALA A 22 12.53 -10.81 -1.73
C ALA A 22 12.37 -11.91 -2.79
N ARG A 23 12.75 -13.15 -2.48
CA ARG A 23 12.63 -14.33 -3.35
C ARG A 23 11.17 -14.74 -3.62
N GLU A 24 10.22 -14.17 -2.88
CA GLU A 24 8.80 -14.41 -3.06
C GLU A 24 8.19 -13.67 -4.24
N MET A 25 8.89 -12.65 -4.76
CA MET A 25 8.48 -11.88 -5.92
C MET A 25 8.74 -12.65 -7.21
N THR A 26 7.95 -12.38 -8.25
CA THR A 26 8.32 -12.80 -9.61
C THR A 26 9.59 -12.06 -10.05
N MET A 27 10.39 -12.68 -10.92
CA MET A 27 11.65 -12.09 -11.40
C MET A 27 11.48 -10.66 -11.93
N CYS A 28 10.43 -10.40 -12.73
CA CYS A 28 10.18 -9.06 -13.26
C CYS A 28 9.89 -8.04 -12.16
N ASN A 29 9.05 -8.39 -11.17
CA ASN A 29 8.72 -7.49 -10.06
C ASN A 29 9.93 -7.25 -9.15
N TYR A 30 10.71 -8.30 -8.90
CA TYR A 30 11.95 -8.24 -8.13
C TYR A 30 12.95 -7.27 -8.77
N LEU A 31 13.22 -7.41 -10.07
CA LEU A 31 14.17 -6.55 -10.78
C LEU A 31 13.70 -5.09 -10.85
N LEU A 32 12.39 -4.84 -11.01
CA LEU A 32 11.83 -3.50 -10.94
C LEU A 32 12.02 -2.87 -9.55
N ALA A 33 11.78 -3.63 -8.48
CA ALA A 33 11.98 -3.15 -7.11
C ALA A 33 13.47 -2.90 -6.80
N MET A 34 14.38 -3.79 -7.24
CA MET A 34 15.83 -3.61 -7.05
C MET A 34 16.34 -2.36 -7.78
N ARG A 35 15.82 -2.14 -8.99
CA ARG A 35 16.11 -0.95 -9.79
C ARG A 35 15.66 0.33 -9.08
N GLU A 36 14.49 0.32 -8.46
CA GLU A 36 13.98 1.46 -7.69
C GLU A 36 14.80 1.70 -6.42
N LEU A 37 15.09 0.65 -5.66
CA LEU A 37 15.88 0.75 -4.43
C LEU A 37 17.28 1.31 -4.73
N TYR A 38 17.91 0.88 -5.83
CA TYR A 38 19.18 1.46 -6.29
C TYR A 38 19.07 2.97 -6.57
N ARG A 39 18.00 3.41 -7.28
CA ARG A 39 17.77 4.85 -7.53
C ARG A 39 17.64 5.61 -6.22
N TRP A 40 16.88 5.07 -5.26
CA TRP A 40 16.67 5.70 -3.95
C TRP A 40 17.99 5.82 -3.16
N GLU A 41 18.76 4.72 -3.02
CA GLU A 41 20.01 4.73 -2.26
C GLU A 41 21.05 5.72 -2.80
N ARG A 42 21.03 5.95 -4.12
CA ARG A 42 21.95 6.87 -4.79
C ARG A 42 21.43 8.31 -4.86
N GLY A 43 20.22 8.57 -4.36
CA GLY A 43 19.58 9.88 -4.48
C GLY A 43 19.38 10.32 -5.93
N MET A 44 19.20 9.38 -6.86
CA MET A 44 19.07 9.68 -8.28
C MET A 44 17.72 10.34 -8.57
N PRO A 45 17.68 11.41 -9.38
CA PRO A 45 16.44 11.95 -9.93
C PRO A 45 15.64 10.89 -10.69
N LEU A 46 14.31 10.96 -10.59
CA LEU A 46 13.39 10.02 -11.22
C LEU A 46 13.53 9.97 -12.75
N THR A 47 13.84 11.10 -13.38
CA THR A 47 14.03 11.24 -14.82
C THR A 47 15.39 10.76 -15.33
N GLN A 48 16.32 10.41 -14.43
CA GLN A 48 17.66 10.01 -14.81
C GLN A 48 17.70 8.54 -15.27
N SER A 49 18.34 8.31 -16.42
CA SER A 49 18.64 6.97 -16.93
C SER A 49 19.58 6.22 -16.00
N LEU A 50 19.38 4.91 -15.91
CA LEU A 50 20.15 4.06 -15.00
C LEU A 50 21.42 3.50 -15.66
N PRO A 51 22.59 3.57 -14.97
CA PRO A 51 23.83 2.95 -15.43
C PRO A 51 23.74 1.42 -15.28
N GLN A 52 23.47 0.71 -16.39
CA GLN A 52 23.14 -0.73 -16.36
C GLN A 52 24.25 -1.61 -15.74
N ALA A 53 25.52 -1.32 -16.05
CA ALA A 53 26.65 -2.08 -15.50
C ALA A 53 26.82 -1.90 -13.99
N GLU A 54 26.62 -0.68 -13.49
CA GLU A 54 26.68 -0.39 -12.06
C GLU A 54 25.49 -0.99 -11.31
N LEU A 55 24.29 -0.93 -11.91
CA LEU A 55 23.10 -1.56 -11.37
C LEU A 55 23.30 -3.06 -11.20
N GLY A 56 23.78 -3.77 -12.24
CA GLY A 56 24.03 -5.21 -12.16
C GLY A 56 25.05 -5.57 -11.08
N SER A 57 26.12 -4.79 -10.96
CA SER A 57 27.13 -4.97 -9.90
C SER A 57 26.58 -4.74 -8.50
N TRP A 58 25.71 -3.73 -8.34
CA TRP A 58 25.06 -3.42 -7.07
C TRP A 58 24.04 -4.50 -6.67
N ILE A 59 23.26 -5.03 -7.62
CA ILE A 59 22.31 -6.12 -7.37
C ILE A 59 23.07 -7.34 -6.80
N ALA A 60 24.16 -7.75 -7.46
CA ALA A 60 24.96 -8.89 -7.01
C ALA A 60 25.54 -8.69 -5.60
N GLN A 61 26.00 -7.48 -5.28
CA GLN A 61 26.51 -7.16 -3.93
C GLN A 61 25.41 -7.21 -2.87
N ARG A 62 24.20 -6.70 -3.20
CA ARG A 62 23.05 -6.72 -2.30
C ARG A 62 22.58 -8.14 -2.03
N GLU A 63 22.48 -8.98 -3.06
CA GLU A 63 22.12 -10.39 -2.93
C GLU A 63 23.13 -11.16 -2.09
N ALA A 64 24.44 -10.93 -2.32
CA ALA A 64 25.49 -11.53 -1.50
C ALA A 64 25.36 -11.13 -0.02
N ARG A 65 25.03 -9.86 0.27
CA ARG A 65 24.76 -9.41 1.65
C ARG A 65 23.50 -10.06 2.23
N TRP A 66 22.40 -10.11 1.50
CA TRP A 66 21.15 -10.70 1.99
C TRP A 66 21.29 -12.20 2.30
N ASN A 67 22.10 -12.93 1.54
CA ASN A 67 22.41 -14.33 1.87
C ASN A 67 23.07 -14.51 3.25
N THR A 68 23.66 -13.46 3.84
CA THR A 68 24.22 -13.49 5.20
C THR A 68 23.22 -13.11 6.29
N LEU A 69 22.02 -12.66 5.93
CA LEU A 69 21.02 -12.08 6.84
C LEU A 69 19.74 -12.92 6.98
N ASP A 70 19.55 -13.95 6.15
CA ASP A 70 18.30 -14.73 6.08
C ASP A 70 17.85 -15.26 7.46
N GLU A 71 18.81 -15.70 8.27
CA GLU A 71 18.60 -16.25 9.62
C GLU A 71 18.80 -15.23 10.76
N ALA A 72 19.02 -13.94 10.45
CA ALA A 72 19.35 -12.95 11.47
C ALA A 72 18.10 -12.39 12.19
N ASP A 73 18.15 -12.27 13.52
CA ASP A 73 17.06 -11.66 14.27
C ASP A 73 16.92 -10.15 14.01
N PHE A 74 15.68 -9.65 14.09
CA PHE A 74 15.43 -8.22 14.09
C PHE A 74 16.06 -7.56 15.31
N ARG A 75 16.70 -6.42 15.06
CA ARG A 75 17.49 -5.72 16.05
C ARG A 75 16.61 -4.70 16.79
N PRO A 76 16.78 -4.55 18.11
CA PRO A 76 16.18 -3.45 18.83
C PRO A 76 16.72 -2.12 18.31
N LEU A 77 15.87 -1.09 18.27
CA LEU A 77 16.30 0.24 17.85
C LEU A 77 17.12 0.91 18.98
N PRO A 78 18.20 1.63 18.66
CA PRO A 78 19.10 2.26 19.64
C PRO A 78 18.50 3.55 20.23
N LEU A 79 17.28 3.42 20.75
CA LEU A 79 16.48 4.44 21.42
C LEU A 79 16.19 3.94 22.84
N ASP A 80 16.36 4.81 23.83
CA ASP A 80 16.05 4.53 25.24
C ASP A 80 16.54 3.15 25.76
N GLY A 81 17.80 2.80 25.45
CA GLY A 81 18.38 1.52 25.88
C GLY A 81 18.02 0.30 25.03
N GLY A 82 17.09 0.42 24.08
CA GLY A 82 16.69 -0.63 23.15
C GLY A 82 15.18 -0.76 23.04
N CYS A 83 14.58 -0.21 21.99
CA CYS A 83 13.14 -0.38 21.72
C CYS A 83 12.87 -1.62 20.86
N ASP A 84 11.77 -2.32 21.13
CA ASP A 84 11.21 -3.33 20.22
C ASP A 84 10.89 -2.65 18.88
N PRO A 85 11.40 -3.16 17.74
CA PRO A 85 11.14 -2.57 16.42
C PRO A 85 9.66 -2.56 16.00
N PHE A 86 8.76 -3.28 16.69
CA PHE A 86 7.33 -3.25 16.43
C PHE A 86 6.54 -2.30 17.36
N ASP A 87 7.18 -1.72 18.38
CA ASP A 87 6.55 -0.72 19.26
C ASP A 87 6.55 0.68 18.65
N ASN A 88 5.68 0.87 17.65
CA ASN A 88 5.52 2.13 16.94
C ASN A 88 5.19 3.29 17.86
N ALA A 89 4.41 3.07 18.92
CA ALA A 89 3.96 4.13 19.81
C ALA A 89 5.14 4.66 20.65
N ALA A 90 5.91 3.77 21.29
CA ALA A 90 7.08 4.16 22.07
C ALA A 90 8.15 4.81 21.19
N ILE A 91 8.42 4.24 20.01
CA ILE A 91 9.43 4.77 19.09
C ILE A 91 9.03 6.18 18.60
N ASN A 92 7.80 6.36 18.10
CA ASN A 92 7.38 7.66 17.57
C ASN A 92 7.25 8.74 18.67
N ALA A 93 6.95 8.37 19.92
CA ALA A 93 6.98 9.32 21.03
C ALA A 93 8.38 9.92 21.24
N LEU A 94 9.44 9.11 21.06
CA LEU A 94 10.84 9.55 21.16
C LEU A 94 11.32 10.33 19.91
N LEU A 95 10.79 9.98 18.73
CA LEU A 95 11.21 10.56 17.46
C LEU A 95 10.48 11.87 17.09
N ALA A 96 9.23 12.06 17.52
CA ALA A 96 8.43 13.23 17.17
C ALA A 96 9.11 14.58 17.50
N PRO A 97 9.76 14.78 18.67
CA PRO A 97 10.47 16.03 18.97
C PRO A 97 11.66 16.33 18.05
N ARG A 98 12.10 15.34 17.26
CA ARG A 98 13.22 15.46 16.32
C ARG A 98 12.76 15.63 14.87
N GLY A 99 11.45 15.71 14.62
CA GLY A 99 10.91 15.77 13.26
C GLY A 99 11.13 14.48 12.48
N LEU A 100 11.11 13.32 13.17
CA LEU A 100 11.25 12.00 12.55
C LEU A 100 10.00 11.16 12.81
N VAL A 101 9.74 10.23 11.90
CA VAL A 101 8.67 9.23 12.00
C VAL A 101 9.20 7.87 11.59
N TYR A 102 8.73 6.85 12.30
CA TYR A 102 9.07 5.45 12.09
C TYR A 102 7.82 4.61 11.95
N SER A 103 7.85 3.58 11.10
CA SER A 103 6.87 2.50 11.18
C SER A 103 7.56 1.15 11.09
N GLY A 104 7.14 0.22 11.94
CA GLY A 104 7.50 -1.20 11.92
C GLY A 104 6.24 -2.06 12.00
N GLY A 105 6.03 -3.02 11.11
CA GLY A 105 4.82 -3.84 11.17
C GLY A 105 4.77 -4.99 10.17
N ILE A 106 3.78 -5.86 10.33
CA ILE A 106 3.58 -7.02 9.46
C ILE A 106 2.66 -6.65 8.30
N GLY A 107 3.09 -6.94 7.08
CA GLY A 107 2.39 -6.71 5.83
C GLY A 107 1.70 -7.96 5.29
N ARG A 108 1.63 -8.05 3.96
CA ARG A 108 1.06 -9.21 3.26
C ARG A 108 1.98 -10.42 3.42
N TRP A 109 1.39 -11.61 3.52
CA TRP A 109 2.11 -12.89 3.64
C TRP A 109 3.07 -12.95 4.83
N GLY A 110 2.78 -12.19 5.89
CA GLY A 110 3.61 -12.14 7.08
C GLY A 110 4.91 -11.35 6.93
N LYS A 111 5.18 -10.71 5.79
CA LYS A 111 6.41 -9.95 5.57
C LYS A 111 6.51 -8.75 6.54
N PRO A 112 7.55 -8.64 7.37
CA PRO A 112 7.82 -7.44 8.16
C PRO A 112 8.23 -6.28 7.26
N HIS A 113 7.86 -5.07 7.66
CA HIS A 113 8.18 -3.83 6.97
C HIS A 113 8.67 -2.79 7.96
N PHE A 114 9.74 -2.09 7.60
CA PHE A 114 10.33 -1.03 8.41
C PHE A 114 10.62 0.20 7.56
N PHE A 115 10.44 1.39 8.14
CA PHE A 115 10.94 2.62 7.55
C PHE A 115 11.24 3.67 8.61
N LEU A 116 12.11 4.61 8.24
CA LEU A 116 12.38 5.83 8.99
C LEU A 116 12.42 7.00 8.02
N GLY A 117 11.74 8.09 8.34
CA GLY A 117 11.72 9.30 7.51
C GLY A 117 11.57 10.59 8.29
N GLU A 118 11.74 11.70 7.59
CA GLU A 118 11.51 13.05 8.10
C GLU A 118 10.00 13.32 8.15
N LEU A 119 9.49 13.61 9.36
CA LEU A 119 8.09 13.94 9.60
C LEU A 119 7.81 15.37 9.12
N VAL A 120 6.92 15.52 8.14
CA VAL A 120 6.56 16.83 7.57
C VAL A 120 5.16 17.30 7.96
N ARG A 121 4.27 16.38 8.33
CA ARG A 121 2.92 16.72 8.79
C ARG A 121 2.41 15.66 9.76
N ARG A 122 1.78 16.12 10.84
CA ARG A 122 1.01 15.28 11.77
C ARG A 122 -0.36 15.93 11.99
N GLU A 123 -1.43 15.15 11.83
CA GLU A 123 -2.79 15.64 12.07
C GLU A 123 -3.70 14.53 12.63
N PRO A 124 -4.56 14.85 13.60
CA PRO A 124 -5.63 13.93 14.00
C PRO A 124 -6.75 13.94 12.95
N ARG A 125 -7.25 12.77 12.58
CA ARG A 125 -8.33 12.63 11.59
C ARG A 125 -9.16 11.37 11.84
N HIS A 126 -10.47 11.53 12.03
CA HIS A 126 -11.40 10.41 12.30
C HIS A 126 -10.95 9.47 13.44
N GLY A 127 -10.32 10.01 14.49
CA GLY A 127 -9.80 9.23 15.60
C GLY A 127 -8.45 8.54 15.32
N LEU A 128 -7.82 8.83 14.18
CA LEU A 128 -6.49 8.35 13.79
C LEU A 128 -5.47 9.48 13.89
N ASP A 129 -4.20 9.12 14.12
CA ASP A 129 -3.07 10.03 13.97
C ASP A 129 -2.45 9.83 12.58
N VAL A 130 -2.64 10.80 11.68
CA VAL A 130 -2.02 10.79 10.35
C VAL A 130 -0.63 11.38 10.45
N LEU A 131 0.38 10.59 10.10
CA LEU A 131 1.80 10.91 10.13
C LEU A 131 2.34 10.86 8.69
N VAL A 132 2.72 12.02 8.17
CA VAL A 132 3.22 12.15 6.80
C VAL A 132 4.72 12.37 6.82
N SER A 133 5.47 11.47 6.19
CA SER A 133 6.89 11.64 5.93
C SER A 133 7.14 12.13 4.50
N ASP A 134 8.23 12.87 4.31
CA ASP A 134 8.75 13.15 2.98
C ASP A 134 10.01 12.32 2.73
N ARG A 135 11.19 12.88 3.02
CA ARG A 135 12.47 12.19 2.81
C ARG A 135 12.61 10.95 3.68
N GLU A 136 12.94 9.82 3.05
CA GLU A 136 13.20 8.55 3.73
C GLU A 136 14.69 8.40 4.03
N LEU A 137 14.99 7.95 5.24
CA LEU A 137 16.35 7.71 5.73
C LEU A 137 16.70 6.23 5.73
N ALA A 138 15.69 5.35 5.89
CA ALA A 138 15.82 3.91 5.77
C ALA A 138 14.50 3.33 5.25
N ARG A 139 14.57 2.30 4.40
CA ARG A 139 13.39 1.64 3.82
C ARG A 139 13.68 0.22 3.35
N ASP A 140 12.60 -0.56 3.24
CA ASP A 140 12.58 -1.84 2.54
C ASP A 140 12.63 -1.66 1.00
N LEU A 141 12.97 -2.76 0.32
CA LEU A 141 12.86 -2.97 -1.13
C LEU A 141 11.45 -2.66 -1.64
N PHE A 142 10.43 -3.16 -0.93
CA PHE A 142 9.04 -2.80 -1.21
C PHE A 142 8.57 -1.75 -0.20
N ALA A 143 8.38 -0.52 -0.67
CA ALA A 143 7.90 0.59 0.16
C ALA A 143 6.43 0.92 -0.14
N PRO A 144 5.48 0.34 0.60
CA PRO A 144 4.08 0.75 0.48
C PRO A 144 3.96 2.23 0.85
N PRO A 145 3.33 3.08 0.03
CA PRO A 145 3.24 4.52 0.31
C PRO A 145 2.36 4.86 1.50
N ALA A 146 1.43 3.98 1.89
CA ALA A 146 0.59 4.18 3.07
C ALA A 146 0.38 2.88 3.86
N ALA A 147 0.14 3.02 5.16
CA ALA A 147 -0.23 1.92 6.05
C ALA A 147 -0.92 2.39 7.33
N LEU A 148 -1.98 1.69 7.74
CA LEU A 148 -2.61 1.83 9.06
C LEU A 148 -2.00 0.87 10.09
N ARG A 149 -1.50 1.37 11.23
CA ARG A 149 -1.00 0.57 12.35
C ARG A 149 -1.37 1.19 13.69
N GLY A 150 -2.10 0.47 14.53
CA GLY A 150 -2.35 0.88 15.92
C GLY A 150 -2.98 2.27 16.06
N GLY A 151 -3.92 2.62 15.17
CA GLY A 151 -4.54 3.95 15.14
C GLY A 151 -3.71 5.05 14.49
N MET A 152 -2.52 4.73 13.96
CA MET A 152 -1.68 5.66 13.19
C MET A 152 -1.76 5.34 11.70
N VAL A 153 -1.93 6.37 10.87
CA VAL A 153 -1.82 6.29 9.40
C VAL A 153 -0.48 6.85 9.01
N PHE A 154 0.41 6.01 8.48
CA PHE A 154 1.68 6.44 7.93
C PHE A 154 1.51 6.70 6.44
N LEU A 155 1.84 7.91 5.98
CA LEU A 155 1.89 8.26 4.56
C LEU A 155 3.32 8.69 4.21
N ARG A 156 3.89 8.09 3.17
CA ARG A 156 5.29 8.24 2.76
C ARG A 156 5.35 8.92 1.39
N LEU A 157 5.54 10.25 1.37
CA LEU A 157 5.47 11.05 0.14
C LEU A 157 6.58 10.72 -0.86
N ASP A 158 7.80 10.42 -0.41
CA ASP A 158 8.89 9.99 -1.32
C ASP A 158 8.54 8.66 -2.00
N ALA A 159 8.11 7.65 -1.24
CA ALA A 159 7.63 6.38 -1.77
C ALA A 159 6.43 6.56 -2.73
N LEU A 160 5.50 7.46 -2.41
CA LEU A 160 4.37 7.79 -3.28
C LEU A 160 4.84 8.38 -4.61
N ARG A 161 5.68 9.42 -4.61
CA ARG A 161 6.19 10.05 -5.84
C ARG A 161 6.93 9.05 -6.71
N ARG A 162 7.73 8.17 -6.11
CA ARG A 162 8.46 7.11 -6.82
C ARG A 162 7.51 6.10 -7.46
N TRP A 163 6.53 5.60 -6.72
CA TRP A 163 5.52 4.67 -7.23
C TRP A 163 4.68 5.27 -8.37
N LEU A 164 4.27 6.53 -8.23
CA LEU A 164 3.55 7.26 -9.28
C LEU A 164 4.40 7.40 -10.54
N TRP A 165 5.68 7.77 -10.39
CA TRP A 165 6.61 7.87 -11.50
C TRP A 165 6.79 6.53 -12.23
N GLU A 166 6.98 5.43 -11.51
CA GLU A 166 7.10 4.11 -12.12
C GLU A 166 5.86 3.73 -12.95
N LYS A 167 4.65 4.04 -12.45
CA LYS A 167 3.42 3.85 -13.22
C LYS A 167 3.43 4.67 -14.52
N THR A 168 3.92 5.90 -14.46
CA THR A 168 4.01 6.76 -15.64
C THR A 168 5.05 6.25 -16.65
N GLU A 169 6.20 5.74 -16.17
CA GLU A 169 7.23 5.11 -17.03
C GLU A 169 6.65 3.87 -17.73
N VAL A 170 5.98 2.98 -17.00
CA VAL A 170 5.36 1.77 -17.55
C VAL A 170 4.28 2.12 -18.57
N TRP A 171 3.41 3.09 -18.26
CA TRP A 171 2.38 3.54 -19.19
C TRP A 171 2.99 4.17 -20.45
N GLY A 172 4.05 4.96 -20.31
CA GLY A 172 4.72 5.65 -21.41
C GLY A 172 5.24 4.75 -22.53
N VAL A 173 5.48 3.46 -22.25
CA VAL A 173 5.92 2.46 -23.23
C VAL A 173 4.83 2.11 -24.24
N LYS A 174 3.60 1.85 -23.76
CA LYS A 174 2.48 1.39 -24.61
C LYS A 174 1.43 2.47 -24.87
N ARG A 175 1.35 3.47 -23.99
CA ARG A 175 0.36 4.55 -23.98
C ARG A 175 -1.06 4.03 -24.20
N ALA A 176 -1.38 2.95 -23.47
CA ALA A 176 -2.66 2.29 -23.59
C ALA A 176 -3.79 3.25 -23.18
N GLU A 177 -4.87 3.24 -23.95
CA GLU A 177 -6.06 4.02 -23.62
C GLU A 177 -6.73 3.49 -22.35
N GLY A 178 -7.32 4.39 -21.56
CA GLY A 178 -8.11 3.99 -20.41
C GLY A 178 -8.01 4.90 -19.20
N ALA A 179 -8.22 4.31 -18.01
CA ALA A 179 -8.28 5.04 -16.75
C ALA A 179 -6.96 5.75 -16.41
N LEU A 180 -5.82 5.07 -16.59
CA LEU A 180 -4.53 5.68 -16.29
C LEU A 180 -4.22 6.86 -17.22
N GLN A 181 -4.50 6.73 -18.52
CA GLN A 181 -4.36 7.85 -19.46
C GLN A 181 -5.20 9.05 -19.00
N ALA A 182 -6.49 8.85 -18.72
CA ALA A 182 -7.39 9.93 -18.31
C ALA A 182 -6.92 10.60 -17.00
N ALA A 183 -6.37 9.83 -16.06
CA ALA A 183 -5.77 10.38 -14.85
C ALA A 183 -4.54 11.25 -15.17
N LEU A 184 -3.59 10.74 -15.98
CA LEU A 184 -2.37 11.46 -16.33
C LEU A 184 -2.66 12.74 -17.12
N GLU A 185 -3.62 12.71 -18.04
CA GLU A 185 -4.11 13.90 -18.75
C GLU A 185 -4.74 14.90 -17.79
N GLY A 186 -5.61 14.42 -16.88
CA GLY A 186 -6.24 15.25 -15.85
C GLY A 186 -5.25 15.93 -14.89
N TYR A 187 -4.11 15.30 -14.62
CA TYR A 187 -3.02 15.90 -13.83
C TYR A 187 -2.07 16.79 -14.66
N GLY A 188 -2.20 16.80 -15.99
CA GLY A 188 -1.41 17.64 -16.89
C GLY A 188 0.00 17.10 -17.22
N PHE A 189 0.19 15.77 -17.18
CA PHE A 189 1.46 15.14 -17.57
C PHE A 189 1.95 15.51 -18.99
N PRO A 190 1.09 15.64 -20.02
CA PRO A 190 1.53 16.02 -21.36
C PRO A 190 2.21 17.41 -21.42
N GLY A 191 1.87 18.33 -20.52
CA GLY A 191 2.42 19.69 -20.51
C GLY A 191 3.67 19.85 -19.65
N ASN A 192 3.66 19.28 -18.44
CA ASN A 192 4.82 19.34 -17.53
C ASN A 192 4.78 18.15 -16.55
N ALA A 193 5.53 17.09 -16.87
CA ALA A 193 5.53 15.85 -16.10
C ALA A 193 6.00 16.02 -14.64
N ALA A 194 7.00 16.87 -14.39
CA ALA A 194 7.51 17.09 -13.03
C ALA A 194 6.44 17.77 -12.15
N ALA A 195 5.86 18.87 -12.63
CA ALA A 195 4.80 19.57 -11.89
C ALA A 195 3.51 18.73 -11.80
N ALA A 196 3.22 17.89 -12.80
CA ALA A 196 2.10 16.97 -12.77
C ALA A 196 2.29 15.87 -11.73
N LEU A 197 3.50 15.34 -11.58
CA LEU A 197 3.84 14.37 -10.54
C LEU A 197 3.62 14.94 -9.14
N ASP A 198 4.04 16.19 -8.88
CA ASP A 198 3.82 16.83 -7.58
C ASP A 198 2.33 17.04 -7.27
N ARG A 199 1.54 17.50 -8.26
CA ARG A 199 0.08 17.64 -8.11
C ARG A 199 -0.60 16.29 -7.87
N MET A 200 -0.17 15.27 -8.61
CA MET A 200 -0.68 13.92 -8.48
C MET A 200 -0.33 13.35 -7.12
N ALA A 201 0.92 13.48 -6.65
CA ALA A 201 1.33 13.02 -5.32
C ALA A 201 0.53 13.71 -4.20
N ALA A 202 0.30 15.03 -4.30
CA ALA A 202 -0.52 15.75 -3.33
C ALA A 202 -1.98 15.27 -3.30
N THR A 203 -2.57 15.00 -4.46
CA THR A 203 -3.96 14.52 -4.55
C THR A 203 -4.09 13.05 -4.15
N GLU A 204 -3.19 12.19 -4.63
CA GLU A 204 -3.25 10.75 -4.34
C GLU A 204 -2.79 10.40 -2.92
N ALA A 205 -2.01 11.26 -2.28
CA ALA A 205 -1.77 11.20 -0.83
C ALA A 205 -3.10 11.19 -0.05
N GLU A 206 -4.05 12.03 -0.45
CA GLU A 206 -5.37 12.09 0.15
C GLU A 206 -6.18 10.82 -0.16
N SER A 207 -6.13 10.31 -1.40
CA SER A 207 -6.77 9.04 -1.78
C SER A 207 -6.28 7.87 -0.89
N LEU A 208 -4.97 7.81 -0.62
CA LEU A 208 -4.40 6.78 0.26
C LEU A 208 -4.80 6.96 1.72
N ILE A 209 -4.78 8.20 2.25
CA ILE A 209 -5.28 8.47 3.61
C ILE A 209 -6.75 8.03 3.73
N LEU A 210 -7.58 8.32 2.72
CA LEU A 210 -8.98 7.92 2.71
C LEU A 210 -9.15 6.40 2.72
N HIS A 211 -8.28 5.65 2.03
CA HIS A 211 -8.27 4.18 2.07
C HIS A 211 -7.94 3.67 3.47
N GLU A 212 -6.89 4.19 4.12
CA GLU A 212 -6.52 3.80 5.48
C GLU A 212 -7.61 4.18 6.50
N VAL A 213 -8.28 5.32 6.32
CA VAL A 213 -9.49 5.69 7.09
C VAL A 213 -10.61 4.69 6.86
N GLY A 214 -10.78 4.21 5.63
CA GLY A 214 -11.73 3.15 5.28
C GLY A 214 -11.42 1.84 5.99
N GLU A 215 -10.16 1.42 6.03
CA GLU A 215 -9.72 0.25 6.77
C GLU A 215 -10.03 0.39 8.27
N ALA A 216 -9.71 1.55 8.85
CA ALA A 216 -9.99 1.85 10.25
C ALA A 216 -11.50 1.82 10.57
N ARG A 217 -12.35 2.27 9.65
CA ARG A 217 -13.82 2.18 9.79
C ARG A 217 -14.33 0.75 9.67
N ALA A 218 -13.66 -0.10 8.90
CA ALA A 218 -14.00 -1.51 8.78
C ALA A 218 -13.60 -2.33 10.01
N GLU A 219 -12.51 -1.97 10.71
CA GLU A 219 -12.03 -2.69 11.91
C GLU A 219 -13.12 -2.97 12.96
N PRO A 220 -13.90 -1.99 13.45
CA PRO A 220 -14.95 -2.25 14.44
C PRO A 220 -16.12 -3.09 13.90
N LEU A 221 -16.36 -3.10 12.58
CA LEU A 221 -17.41 -3.91 11.96
C LEU A 221 -17.05 -5.40 11.90
N LEU A 222 -15.75 -5.71 11.79
CA LEU A 222 -15.24 -7.08 11.63
C LEU A 222 -14.67 -7.65 12.95
N GLY A 223 -14.22 -6.76 13.84
CA GLY A 223 -13.67 -7.11 15.16
C GLY A 223 -12.30 -7.79 15.10
N ALA A 224 -11.75 -8.10 16.28
CA ALA A 224 -10.41 -8.68 16.43
C ALA A 224 -10.23 -10.02 15.70
N ALA A 225 -11.31 -10.81 15.57
CA ALA A 225 -11.31 -12.09 14.87
C ALA A 225 -10.90 -11.98 13.40
N TRP A 226 -11.07 -10.82 12.76
CA TRP A 226 -10.61 -10.61 11.39
C TRP A 226 -9.08 -10.64 11.28
N ARG A 227 -8.37 -10.01 12.22
CA ARG A 227 -6.90 -10.02 12.25
C ARG A 227 -6.37 -11.41 12.59
N GLU A 228 -7.03 -12.12 13.51
CA GLU A 228 -6.72 -13.51 13.85
C GLU A 228 -6.89 -14.43 12.63
N MET A 229 -8.03 -14.34 11.94
CA MET A 229 -8.28 -15.07 10.70
C MET A 229 -7.18 -14.80 9.69
N LEU A 230 -6.94 -13.53 9.32
CA LEU A 230 -5.91 -13.15 8.36
C LEU A 230 -4.51 -13.67 8.73
N GLY A 231 -4.14 -13.63 10.02
CA GLY A 231 -2.85 -14.13 10.49
C GLY A 231 -2.72 -15.66 10.49
N SER A 232 -3.84 -16.38 10.46
CA SER A 232 -3.89 -17.84 10.48
C SER A 232 -4.05 -18.51 9.11
N LEU A 233 -4.44 -17.75 8.07
CA LEU A 233 -4.73 -18.31 6.75
C LEU A 233 -3.47 -18.89 6.10
N PRO A 234 -3.43 -20.19 5.79
CA PRO A 234 -2.34 -20.74 4.99
C PRO A 234 -2.45 -20.30 3.53
N GLY A 235 -1.32 -19.88 2.96
CA GLY A 235 -1.18 -19.64 1.53
C GLY A 235 -1.73 -18.29 1.02
N ARG A 236 -1.20 -17.87 -0.12
CA ARG A 236 -1.41 -16.50 -0.64
C ARG A 236 -2.83 -16.23 -1.16
N ARG A 237 -3.51 -17.25 -1.68
CA ARG A 237 -4.81 -17.09 -2.36
C ARG A 237 -5.93 -16.69 -1.40
N ALA A 238 -6.03 -17.38 -0.26
CA ALA A 238 -7.03 -17.08 0.76
C ALA A 238 -6.83 -15.68 1.34
N GLU A 239 -5.57 -15.29 1.63
CA GLU A 239 -5.25 -13.94 2.10
C GLU A 239 -5.60 -12.86 1.05
N LEU A 240 -5.32 -13.12 -0.24
CA LEU A 240 -5.67 -12.21 -1.33
C LEU A 240 -7.18 -11.97 -1.43
N LEU A 241 -8.00 -13.03 -1.32
CA LEU A 241 -9.46 -12.89 -1.30
C LEU A 241 -9.92 -12.06 -0.10
N ALA A 242 -9.50 -12.45 1.11
CA ALA A 242 -9.94 -11.80 2.33
C ALA A 242 -9.58 -10.31 2.34
N ARG A 243 -8.33 -9.97 1.95
CA ARG A 243 -7.92 -8.58 1.80
C ARG A 243 -8.72 -7.85 0.74
N ALA A 244 -8.97 -8.44 -0.44
CA ALA A 244 -9.75 -7.78 -1.47
C ALA A 244 -11.19 -7.44 -1.02
N VAL A 245 -11.83 -8.33 -0.26
CA VAL A 245 -13.16 -8.08 0.34
C VAL A 245 -13.11 -6.90 1.32
N ARG A 246 -12.12 -6.87 2.23
CA ARG A 246 -11.95 -5.77 3.18
C ARG A 246 -11.59 -4.45 2.47
N ASP A 247 -10.71 -4.49 1.48
CA ASP A 247 -10.26 -3.31 0.76
C ASP A 247 -11.43 -2.71 -0.06
N ASN A 248 -12.29 -3.54 -0.66
CA ASN A 248 -13.53 -3.09 -1.30
C ASN A 248 -14.50 -2.45 -0.28
N LEU A 249 -14.63 -3.02 0.92
CA LEU A 249 -15.41 -2.42 2.01
C LEU A 249 -14.83 -1.06 2.43
N ALA A 250 -13.53 -1.00 2.68
CA ALA A 250 -12.82 0.22 3.07
C ALA A 250 -13.01 1.34 2.04
N ASP A 251 -12.84 1.01 0.76
CA ASP A 251 -13.03 1.96 -0.33
C ASP A 251 -14.47 2.45 -0.43
N CYS A 252 -15.46 1.57 -0.22
CA CYS A 252 -16.87 1.98 -0.20
C CYS A 252 -17.24 2.82 1.03
N LEU A 253 -16.58 2.63 2.18
CA LEU A 253 -16.85 3.36 3.42
C LEU A 253 -16.21 4.76 3.46
N SER A 254 -15.19 5.03 2.65
CA SER A 254 -14.36 6.24 2.78
C SER A 254 -13.84 6.75 1.43
N THR A 255 -13.00 5.98 0.73
CA THR A 255 -12.30 6.43 -0.48
C THR A 255 -13.25 6.91 -1.58
N LEU A 256 -14.13 6.03 -2.06
CA LEU A 256 -15.02 6.33 -3.18
C LEU A 256 -16.02 7.44 -2.85
N PRO A 257 -16.74 7.43 -1.71
CA PRO A 257 -17.66 8.51 -1.36
C PRO A 257 -16.97 9.88 -1.37
N ALA A 258 -15.79 9.98 -0.74
CA ALA A 258 -15.07 11.25 -0.64
C ALA A 258 -14.54 11.73 -2.00
N LEU A 259 -14.04 10.82 -2.85
CA LEU A 259 -13.58 11.19 -4.20
C LEU A 259 -14.75 11.64 -5.10
N ILE A 260 -15.91 10.99 -4.97
CA ILE A 260 -17.13 11.35 -5.71
C ILE A 260 -17.67 12.72 -5.25
N GLU A 261 -17.82 12.91 -3.93
CA GLU A 261 -18.33 14.15 -3.34
C GLU A 261 -17.47 15.37 -3.72
N ARG A 262 -16.15 15.19 -3.75
CA ARG A 262 -15.21 16.25 -4.14
C ARG A 262 -15.17 16.53 -5.65
N GLY A 263 -15.82 15.72 -6.48
CA GLY A 263 -15.71 15.79 -7.93
C GLY A 263 -14.28 15.59 -8.44
N ALA A 264 -13.48 14.79 -7.73
CA ALA A 264 -12.05 14.62 -8.00
C ALA A 264 -11.80 13.70 -9.20
N SER A 265 -12.20 14.11 -10.41
CA SER A 265 -12.18 13.28 -11.62
C SER A 265 -10.82 12.62 -11.91
N PRO A 266 -9.66 13.32 -11.85
CA PRO A 266 -8.36 12.67 -12.07
C PRO A 266 -8.06 11.58 -11.04
N ALA A 267 -8.43 11.79 -9.77
CA ALA A 267 -8.24 10.81 -8.70
C ALA A 267 -9.20 9.61 -8.83
N LEU A 268 -10.44 9.82 -9.29
CA LEU A 268 -11.34 8.73 -9.64
C LEU A 268 -10.77 7.88 -10.78
N HIS A 269 -10.28 8.51 -11.85
CA HIS A 269 -9.59 7.79 -12.92
C HIS A 269 -8.38 7.01 -12.40
N PHE A 270 -7.60 7.60 -11.49
CA PHE A 270 -6.45 6.93 -10.91
C PHE A 270 -6.86 5.76 -10.00
N TYR A 271 -7.90 5.91 -9.19
CA TYR A 271 -8.49 4.82 -8.41
C TYR A 271 -8.82 3.63 -9.33
N PHE A 272 -9.55 3.88 -10.42
CA PHE A 272 -9.94 2.84 -11.37
C PHE A 272 -8.78 2.30 -12.21
N ALA A 273 -7.70 3.06 -12.39
CA ALA A 273 -6.47 2.55 -12.97
C ALA A 273 -5.76 1.52 -12.05
N ASN A 274 -6.00 1.60 -10.75
CA ASN A 274 -5.48 0.68 -9.72
C ASN A 274 -6.54 -0.30 -9.22
N PHE A 275 -7.75 -0.25 -9.77
CA PHE A 275 -8.82 -1.19 -9.47
C PHE A 275 -8.65 -2.44 -10.34
N GLU A 276 -7.77 -3.33 -9.89
CA GLU A 276 -7.34 -4.52 -10.63
C GLU A 276 -7.33 -5.79 -9.77
N GLY A 277 -7.00 -6.92 -10.39
CA GLY A 277 -6.92 -8.21 -9.73
C GLY A 277 -8.24 -8.63 -9.07
N VAL A 278 -8.13 -9.22 -7.88
CA VAL A 278 -9.26 -9.80 -7.14
C VAL A 278 -10.32 -8.76 -6.78
N ARG A 279 -9.91 -7.53 -6.41
CA ARG A 279 -10.87 -6.46 -6.09
C ARG A 279 -11.82 -6.19 -7.26
N ARG A 280 -11.26 -6.09 -8.47
CA ARG A 280 -12.03 -5.86 -9.70
C ARG A 280 -12.84 -7.07 -10.14
N SER A 281 -12.29 -8.28 -10.04
CA SER A 281 -13.02 -9.49 -10.42
C SER A 281 -14.24 -9.72 -9.52
N LEU A 282 -14.15 -9.34 -8.25
CA LEU A 282 -15.25 -9.42 -7.30
C LEU A 282 -16.27 -8.30 -7.45
N PHE A 283 -15.93 -7.14 -8.03
CA PHE A 283 -16.84 -5.99 -8.08
C PHE A 283 -17.14 -5.50 -9.52
N PRO A 284 -17.61 -6.35 -10.44
CA PRO A 284 -17.96 -5.95 -11.80
C PRO A 284 -18.98 -4.81 -11.87
N ARG A 285 -19.87 -4.66 -10.88
CA ARG A 285 -20.81 -3.55 -10.84
C ARG A 285 -20.13 -2.20 -10.73
N LEU A 286 -19.11 -2.08 -9.87
CA LEU A 286 -18.37 -0.82 -9.72
C LEU A 286 -17.62 -0.47 -11.01
N TRP A 287 -17.04 -1.46 -11.69
CA TRP A 287 -16.40 -1.25 -12.98
C TRP A 287 -17.39 -0.78 -14.06
N SER A 288 -18.61 -1.32 -14.05
CA SER A 288 -19.67 -0.92 -14.97
C SER A 288 -20.16 0.51 -14.69
N ALA A 289 -20.30 0.87 -13.42
CA ALA A 289 -20.63 2.23 -13.00
C ALA A 289 -19.56 3.24 -13.44
N TYR A 290 -18.28 2.91 -13.32
CA TYR A 290 -17.19 3.72 -13.86
C TYR A 290 -17.28 3.92 -15.37
N ALA A 291 -17.55 2.86 -16.12
CA ALA A 291 -17.72 2.95 -17.57
C ALA A 291 -18.91 3.82 -17.98
N ALA A 292 -20.01 3.79 -17.21
CA ALA A 292 -21.16 4.68 -17.40
C ALA A 292 -20.81 6.14 -17.07
N TRP A 293 -20.22 6.40 -15.90
CA TRP A 293 -19.78 7.72 -15.48
C TRP A 293 -18.81 8.36 -16.49
N ARG A 294 -17.85 7.60 -17.03
CA ARG A 294 -16.94 8.11 -18.08
C ARG A 294 -17.65 8.59 -19.34
N LYS A 295 -18.84 8.05 -19.64
CA LYS A 295 -19.61 8.40 -20.84
C LYS A 295 -20.58 9.55 -20.57
N SER A 296 -21.23 9.57 -19.41
CA SER A 296 -22.30 10.53 -19.08
C SER A 296 -21.83 11.72 -18.24
N GLY A 297 -20.75 11.57 -17.47
CA GLY A 297 -20.35 12.49 -16.40
C GLY A 297 -21.24 12.41 -15.15
N ASP A 298 -22.27 11.55 -15.16
CA ASP A 298 -23.24 11.42 -14.07
C ASP A 298 -22.64 10.67 -12.88
N ALA A 299 -22.45 11.36 -11.76
CA ALA A 299 -21.88 10.79 -10.55
C ALA A 299 -22.83 9.84 -9.81
N ASP A 300 -24.14 9.92 -10.04
CA ASP A 300 -25.14 9.13 -9.30
C ASP A 300 -24.95 7.64 -9.51
N VAL A 301 -24.51 7.21 -10.70
CA VAL A 301 -24.21 5.80 -10.99
C VAL A 301 -23.08 5.25 -10.10
N LEU A 302 -22.08 6.07 -9.77
CA LEU A 302 -21.00 5.70 -8.86
C LEU A 302 -21.47 5.71 -7.40
N ILE A 303 -22.29 6.70 -7.02
CA ILE A 303 -22.88 6.81 -5.67
C ILE A 303 -23.70 5.56 -5.36
N VAL A 304 -24.58 5.15 -6.27
CA VAL A 304 -25.42 3.96 -6.11
C VAL A 304 -24.57 2.68 -6.03
N ALA A 305 -23.58 2.51 -6.91
CA ALA A 305 -22.70 1.34 -6.86
C ALA A 305 -21.89 1.27 -5.56
N CYS A 306 -21.41 2.43 -5.06
CA CYS A 306 -20.69 2.52 -3.81
C CYS A 306 -21.58 2.20 -2.60
N GLY A 307 -22.82 2.72 -2.57
CA GLY A 307 -23.79 2.43 -1.51
C GLY A 307 -24.12 0.95 -1.41
N ASP A 308 -24.42 0.31 -2.54
CA ASP A 308 -24.67 -1.14 -2.58
C ASP A 308 -23.41 -1.94 -2.19
N GLY A 309 -22.23 -1.44 -2.56
CA GLY A 309 -20.94 -2.00 -2.17
C GLY A 309 -20.72 -2.01 -0.65
N GLN A 310 -21.07 -0.93 0.07
CA GLN A 310 -20.89 -0.87 1.53
C GLN A 310 -21.60 -2.04 2.23
N ALA A 311 -22.89 -2.23 1.95
CA ALA A 311 -23.68 -3.29 2.56
C ALA A 311 -23.20 -4.69 2.14
N HIS A 312 -22.92 -4.88 0.85
CA HIS A 312 -22.47 -6.17 0.32
C HIS A 312 -21.12 -6.60 0.86
N TRP A 313 -20.11 -5.71 0.85
CA TRP A 313 -18.75 -6.07 1.27
C TRP A 313 -18.65 -6.30 2.77
N GLN A 314 -19.47 -5.62 3.57
CA GLN A 314 -19.61 -5.94 4.99
C GLN A 314 -20.20 -7.35 5.18
N ALA A 315 -21.29 -7.68 4.47
CA ALA A 315 -21.89 -9.00 4.54
C ALA A 315 -20.93 -10.09 4.05
N ALA A 316 -20.19 -9.84 2.98
CA ALA A 316 -19.15 -10.74 2.46
C ALA A 316 -18.06 -11.00 3.50
N ALA A 317 -17.50 -9.94 4.11
CA ALA A 317 -16.48 -10.08 5.15
C ALA A 317 -16.98 -10.91 6.35
N LEU A 318 -18.24 -10.71 6.76
CA LEU A 318 -18.86 -11.51 7.82
C LEU A 318 -19.08 -12.98 7.41
N ARG A 319 -19.38 -13.28 6.14
CA ARG A 319 -19.45 -14.66 5.63
C ARG A 319 -18.07 -15.34 5.68
N LEU A 320 -17.01 -14.64 5.32
CA LEU A 320 -15.63 -15.15 5.44
C LEU A 320 -15.32 -15.49 6.90
N LEU A 321 -15.62 -14.59 7.84
CA LEU A 321 -15.45 -14.84 9.28
C LEU A 321 -16.27 -16.03 9.77
N ALA A 322 -17.52 -16.16 9.35
CA ALA A 322 -18.39 -17.26 9.76
C ALA A 322 -17.85 -18.61 9.24
N ALA A 323 -17.39 -18.66 8.00
CA ALA A 323 -16.78 -19.86 7.42
C ALA A 323 -15.49 -20.25 8.17
N TRP A 324 -14.61 -19.29 8.43
CA TRP A 324 -13.39 -19.53 9.21
C TRP A 324 -13.68 -19.99 10.64
N ARG A 325 -14.63 -19.37 11.35
CA ARG A 325 -15.02 -19.81 12.70
C ARG A 325 -15.61 -21.22 12.73
N SER A 326 -16.29 -21.63 11.67
CA SER A 326 -16.92 -22.94 11.58
C SER A 326 -15.88 -24.05 11.37
N ASN A 327 -14.88 -23.82 10.51
CA ASN A 327 -13.78 -24.75 10.29
C ASN A 327 -12.50 -24.01 9.84
N PRO A 328 -11.62 -23.58 10.78
CA PRO A 328 -10.41 -22.82 10.43
C PRO A 328 -9.46 -23.57 9.49
N ALA A 329 -9.40 -24.89 9.58
CA ALA A 329 -8.50 -25.74 8.80
C ALA A 329 -8.89 -25.80 7.31
N GLU A 330 -10.19 -25.73 7.00
CA GLU A 330 -10.69 -25.81 5.62
C GLU A 330 -10.98 -24.44 5.00
N ALA A 331 -11.06 -23.38 5.82
CA ALA A 331 -11.44 -22.04 5.37
C ALA A 331 -10.56 -21.50 4.24
N ALA A 332 -9.25 -21.78 4.26
CA ALA A 332 -8.35 -21.34 3.21
C ALA A 332 -8.60 -22.03 1.86
N GLY A 333 -8.99 -23.30 1.88
CA GLY A 333 -9.43 -24.02 0.68
C GLY A 333 -10.69 -23.39 0.11
N LEU A 334 -11.71 -23.21 0.97
CA LEU A 334 -12.97 -22.57 0.59
C LEU A 334 -12.79 -21.15 0.02
N PHE A 335 -11.92 -20.33 0.63
CA PHE A 335 -11.63 -19.00 0.11
C PHE A 335 -10.88 -19.06 -1.23
N SER A 336 -10.04 -20.08 -1.43
CA SER A 336 -9.36 -20.27 -2.71
C SER A 336 -10.36 -20.66 -3.81
N ASP A 337 -11.40 -21.44 -3.48
CA ASP A 337 -12.48 -21.81 -4.40
C ASP A 337 -13.36 -20.60 -4.74
N TRP A 338 -13.72 -19.78 -3.75
CA TRP A 338 -14.46 -18.52 -3.98
C TRP A 338 -13.68 -17.49 -4.81
N LEU A 339 -12.37 -17.62 -4.92
CA LEU A 339 -11.60 -16.77 -5.82
C LEU A 339 -11.79 -17.16 -7.28
N ASP A 340 -11.97 -18.45 -7.57
CA ASP A 340 -12.17 -18.97 -8.92
C ASP A 340 -13.66 -18.92 -9.32
N GLU A 341 -14.55 -19.25 -8.39
CA GLU A 341 -16.01 -19.23 -8.55
C GLU A 341 -16.66 -18.34 -7.49
N PRO A 342 -16.59 -17.00 -7.64
CA PRO A 342 -17.05 -16.09 -6.60
C PRO A 342 -18.55 -16.16 -6.35
N GLY A 343 -19.37 -16.57 -7.31
CA GLY A 343 -20.81 -16.74 -7.13
C GLY A 343 -21.46 -15.52 -6.45
N THR A 344 -22.05 -15.73 -5.27
CA THR A 344 -22.72 -14.67 -4.48
C THR A 344 -21.76 -13.73 -3.72
N LEU A 345 -20.45 -13.96 -3.82
CA LEU A 345 -19.42 -13.07 -3.29
C LEU A 345 -19.16 -11.89 -4.24
N ALA A 346 -19.41 -12.05 -5.54
CA ALA A 346 -19.29 -10.97 -6.51
C ALA A 346 -20.49 -10.01 -6.43
N LEU A 347 -20.24 -8.73 -6.76
CA LEU A 347 -21.25 -7.66 -6.89
C LEU A 347 -21.09 -6.94 -8.22
#